data_AF-K1SAI3-F1
#
_entry.id   AF-K1SAI3-F1
#
_cell.length_a   1.000
_cell.length_b   1.000
_cell.length_c   1.000
_cell.angle_alpha   90.00
_cell.angle_beta   90.00
_cell.angle_gamma   90.00
#
_symmetry.space_group_name_H-M   'P 1'
#
loop_
_entity.id
_entity.type
_entity.pdbx_description
1 polymer ?
#
loop_
_entity_poly.entity_id
_entity_poly.type
_entity_poly.pdbx_seq_one_letter_code
_entity_poly.pdbx_strand_id
1 'polypeptide(L)'
;MCPFCGSDKVTFGVFDRIELIKDKEKSKSPANRPPYVYQVPLTFIPGVGNKTIDRLLDSFGTEMTILHKLSKDDIEAVVGEKVANEIIASREGKMKIHAGGGGVYGKVTVG
;
A
#
# COMPACT_ATOMS: atom_id res chain seq x y z
N MET A 1 26.06 14.13 -5.19
CA MET A 1 25.62 15.30 -4.40
C MET A 1 24.21 15.67 -4.83
N CYS A 2 23.27 15.87 -3.90
CA CYS A 2 21.89 16.23 -4.19
C CYS A 2 21.82 17.63 -4.82
N PRO A 3 21.22 17.81 -6.01
CA PRO A 3 21.19 19.11 -6.69
C PRO A 3 20.28 20.14 -6.01
N PHE A 4 19.38 19.71 -5.12
CA PHE A 4 18.43 20.60 -4.46
C PHE A 4 18.91 21.14 -3.11
N CYS A 5 19.72 20.37 -2.37
CA CYS A 5 20.17 20.76 -1.03
C CYS A 5 21.69 20.62 -0.80
N GLY A 6 22.45 20.15 -1.79
CA GLY A 6 23.90 19.99 -1.68
C GLY A 6 24.37 18.83 -0.79
N SER A 7 23.48 18.04 -0.20
CA SER A 7 23.86 16.88 0.61
C SER A 7 24.65 15.86 -0.22
N ASP A 8 25.74 15.33 0.34
CA ASP A 8 26.49 14.18 -0.18
C ASP A 8 25.82 12.84 0.18
N LYS A 9 24.98 12.84 1.21
CA LYS A 9 24.17 11.69 1.65
C LYS A 9 22.97 11.48 0.74
N VAL A 10 23.20 10.90 -0.43
CA VAL A 10 22.16 10.46 -1.36
C VAL A 10 22.02 8.94 -1.26
N THR A 11 20.84 8.48 -0.85
CA THR A 11 20.54 7.04 -0.80
C THR A 11 20.06 6.57 -2.17
N PHE A 12 20.75 5.58 -2.72
CA PHE A 12 20.38 4.97 -3.99
C PHE A 12 19.09 4.15 -3.86
N GLY A 13 18.15 4.31 -4.80
CA GLY A 13 16.85 3.65 -4.74
C GLY A 13 16.91 2.17 -5.12
N VAL A 14 15.99 1.38 -4.56
CA VAL A 14 15.88 -0.06 -4.91
C VAL A 14 15.53 -0.23 -6.39
N PHE A 15 14.62 0.60 -6.91
CA PHE A 15 14.25 0.57 -8.33
C PHE A 15 15.44 0.92 -9.23
N ASP A 16 16.24 1.93 -8.87
CA ASP A 16 17.45 2.30 -9.61
C ASP A 16 18.45 1.13 -9.66
N ARG A 17 18.59 0.39 -8.55
CA ARG A 17 19.44 -0.81 -8.51
C ARG A 17 18.91 -1.92 -9.40
N ILE A 18 17.60 -2.14 -9.44
CA ILE A 18 16.97 -3.13 -10.34
C ILE A 18 17.23 -2.73 -11.79
N GLU A 19 17.03 -1.45 -12.14
CA GLU A 19 17.27 -0.94 -13.49
C GLU A 19 18.74 -1.03 -13.92
N LEU A 20 19.68 -0.91 -12.98
CA LEU A 20 21.11 -1.04 -13.24
C LEU A 20 21.53 -2.49 -13.52
N ILE A 21 20.90 -3.48 -12.87
CA ILE A 21 21.31 -4.90 -12.96
C ILE A 21 20.42 -5.74 -13.88
N LYS A 22 19.35 -5.16 -14.45
CA LYS A 22 18.45 -5.90 -15.32
C LYS A 22 19.19 -6.44 -16.54
N ASP A 23 18.91 -7.69 -16.87
CA ASP A 23 19.48 -8.41 -18.02
C ASP A 23 18.63 -8.25 -19.29
N LYS A 24 17.47 -7.60 -19.19
CA LYS A 24 16.49 -7.41 -20.25
C LYS A 24 15.96 -5.99 -20.22
N GLU A 25 15.74 -5.40 -21.39
CA GLU A 25 15.09 -4.08 -21.48
C GLU A 25 13.67 -4.07 -20.91
N LYS A 26 12.92 -5.16 -21.12
CA LYS A 26 11.56 -5.36 -20.62
C LYS A 26 11.47 -6.63 -19.80
N SER A 27 10.98 -6.51 -18.58
CA SER A 27 10.65 -7.66 -17.74
C SER A 27 9.35 -8.32 -18.22
N LYS A 28 9.36 -9.64 -18.37
CA LYS A 28 8.17 -10.45 -18.67
C LYS A 28 8.05 -11.55 -17.63
N SER A 29 6.99 -11.49 -16.84
CA SER A 29 6.68 -12.53 -15.85
C SER A 29 6.39 -13.87 -16.55
N PRO A 30 6.89 -15.00 -16.01
CA PRO A 30 6.51 -16.33 -16.50
C PRO A 30 5.01 -16.58 -16.42
N ALA A 31 4.47 -17.40 -17.34
CA ALA A 31 3.04 -17.69 -17.39
C ALA A 31 2.50 -18.41 -16.14
N ASN A 32 3.36 -19.16 -15.45
CA ASN A 32 3.03 -19.90 -14.23
C ASN A 32 3.22 -19.08 -12.94
N ARG A 33 3.61 -17.80 -13.03
CA ARG A 33 3.77 -16.95 -11.86
C ARG A 33 2.40 -16.43 -11.41
N PRO A 34 1.97 -16.68 -10.15
CA PRO A 34 0.75 -16.09 -9.63
C PRO A 34 0.79 -14.55 -9.67
N PRO A 35 -0.36 -13.87 -9.76
CA PRO A 35 -0.41 -12.42 -9.74
C PRO A 35 0.15 -11.87 -8.42
N TYR A 36 0.89 -10.77 -8.52
CA TYR A 36 1.28 -10.01 -7.34
C TYR A 36 0.12 -9.11 -6.93
N VAL A 37 -0.51 -9.40 -5.79
CA VAL A 37 -1.61 -8.60 -5.24
C VAL A 37 -1.00 -7.45 -4.43
N TYR A 38 -1.12 -6.22 -4.94
CA TYR A 38 -0.71 -5.04 -4.20
C TYR A 38 -1.63 -4.83 -3.00
N GLN A 39 -1.05 -4.86 -1.82
CA GLN A 39 -1.75 -4.70 -0.54
C GLN A 39 -1.24 -3.46 0.17
N VAL A 40 -2.16 -2.64 0.66
CA VAL A 40 -1.85 -1.54 1.58
C VAL A 40 -2.27 -1.99 2.98
N PRO A 41 -1.36 -1.97 3.98
CA PRO A 41 -1.74 -2.27 5.35
C PRO A 41 -2.74 -1.25 5.89
N LEU A 42 -3.64 -1.69 6.78
CA LEU A 42 -4.69 -0.84 7.35
C LEU A 42 -4.14 0.46 7.95
N THR A 43 -2.97 0.40 8.58
CA THR A 43 -2.29 1.57 9.20
C THR A 43 -1.91 2.66 8.21
N PHE A 44 -1.78 2.35 6.92
CA PHE A 44 -1.46 3.34 5.89
C PHE A 44 -2.71 3.95 5.26
N ILE A 45 -3.89 3.35 5.46
CA ILE A 45 -5.13 3.84 4.84
C ILE A 45 -5.60 5.12 5.55
N PRO A 46 -5.83 6.23 4.82
CA PRO A 46 -6.29 7.47 5.42
C PRO A 46 -7.60 7.27 6.20
N GLY A 47 -7.68 7.80 7.41
CA GLY A 47 -8.87 7.64 8.27
C GLY A 47 -8.94 6.32 9.05
N VAL A 48 -8.02 5.37 8.81
CA VAL A 48 -7.91 4.13 9.58
C VAL A 48 -6.81 4.29 10.64
N GLY A 49 -7.22 4.71 11.84
CA GLY A 49 -6.32 4.79 13.01
C GLY A 49 -6.36 3.53 13.88
N ASN A 50 -5.46 3.43 14.86
CA ASN A 50 -5.32 2.25 15.74
C ASN A 50 -6.65 1.77 16.34
N LYS A 51 -7.48 2.68 16.90
CA LYS A 51 -8.79 2.30 17.45
C LYS A 51 -9.75 1.69 16.41
N THR A 52 -9.65 2.11 15.16
CA THR A 52 -10.46 1.56 14.07
C THR A 52 -9.94 0.17 13.68
N ILE A 53 -8.63 0.00 13.65
CA ILE A 53 -7.99 -1.29 13.41
C ILE A 53 -8.39 -2.27 14.52
N ASP A 54 -8.27 -1.89 15.79
CA ASP A 54 -8.63 -2.74 16.93
C ASP A 54 -10.08 -3.22 16.81
N ARG A 55 -11.04 -2.30 16.55
CA ARG A 55 -12.46 -2.68 16.37
C ARG A 55 -12.68 -3.65 15.21
N LEU A 56 -11.98 -3.48 14.09
CA LEU A 56 -12.08 -4.38 12.95
C LEU A 56 -11.48 -5.75 13.26
N LEU A 57 -10.34 -5.80 13.96
CA LEU A 57 -9.70 -7.05 14.38
C LEU A 57 -10.54 -7.78 15.43
N ASP A 58 -11.13 -7.05 16.39
CA ASP A 58 -12.04 -7.63 17.39
C ASP A 58 -13.29 -8.24 16.72
N SER A 59 -13.77 -7.64 15.62
CA SER A 59 -14.96 -8.10 14.90
C SER A 59 -14.68 -9.24 13.92
N PHE A 60 -13.52 -9.23 13.26
CA PHE A 60 -13.25 -10.07 12.08
C PHE A 60 -11.94 -10.87 12.16
N GLY A 61 -11.22 -10.78 13.28
CA GLY A 61 -9.99 -11.49 13.57
C GLY A 61 -8.76 -10.85 12.94
N THR A 62 -8.49 -11.17 11.68
CA THR A 62 -7.20 -10.82 11.06
C THR A 62 -7.32 -9.72 10.01
N GLU A 63 -6.25 -8.93 9.87
CA GLU A 63 -6.13 -7.95 8.79
C GLU A 63 -6.30 -8.57 7.40
N MET A 64 -5.84 -9.82 7.21
CA MET A 64 -6.01 -10.55 5.95
C MET A 64 -7.47 -10.89 5.66
N THR A 65 -8.25 -11.28 6.69
CA THR A 65 -9.69 -11.48 6.54
C THR A 65 -10.36 -10.19 6.11
N ILE A 66 -10.00 -9.08 6.76
CA ILE A 66 -10.50 -7.76 6.42
C ILE A 66 -10.15 -7.51 4.96
N LEU A 67 -8.87 -7.32 4.60
CA LEU A 67 -8.42 -6.88 3.28
C LEU A 67 -8.83 -7.77 2.09
N HIS A 68 -9.15 -9.06 2.30
CA HIS A 68 -9.39 -9.98 1.17
C HIS A 68 -10.75 -10.67 1.16
N LYS A 69 -11.49 -10.72 2.26
CA LYS A 69 -12.69 -11.58 2.36
C LYS A 69 -13.97 -10.84 2.68
N LEU A 70 -13.90 -9.76 3.47
CA LEU A 70 -15.11 -9.06 3.93
C LEU A 70 -15.78 -8.24 2.83
N SER A 71 -17.10 -8.19 2.85
CA SER A 71 -17.88 -7.27 2.02
C SER A 71 -17.73 -5.82 2.50
N LYS A 72 -18.13 -4.86 1.67
CA LYS A 72 -18.19 -3.45 2.10
C LYS A 72 -19.14 -3.27 3.27
N ASP A 73 -20.31 -3.89 3.21
CA ASP A 73 -21.37 -3.75 4.22
C ASP A 73 -20.92 -4.25 5.60
N ASP A 74 -20.17 -5.37 5.65
CA ASP A 74 -19.59 -5.88 6.90
C ASP A 74 -18.64 -4.86 7.54
N ILE A 75 -17.78 -4.23 6.73
CA ILE A 75 -16.82 -3.23 7.21
C ILE A 75 -17.56 -1.99 7.66
N GLU A 76 -18.51 -1.51 6.86
CA GLU A 76 -19.31 -0.33 7.12
C GLU A 76 -20.09 -0.43 8.43
N ALA A 77 -20.63 -1.61 8.74
CA ALA A 77 -21.34 -1.85 10.01
C ALA A 77 -20.46 -1.59 11.26
N VAL A 78 -19.13 -1.73 11.13
CA VAL A 78 -18.19 -1.52 12.25
C VAL A 78 -17.59 -0.11 12.24
N VAL A 79 -17.21 0.41 11.08
CA VAL A 79 -16.38 1.63 10.98
C VAL A 79 -17.06 2.81 10.28
N GLY A 80 -18.27 2.62 9.77
CA GLY A 80 -19.03 3.62 9.01
C GLY A 80 -18.60 3.72 7.56
N GLU A 81 -19.49 4.30 6.74
CA GLU A 81 -19.38 4.32 5.28
C GLU A 81 -18.06 4.93 4.79
N LYS A 82 -17.65 6.06 5.37
CA LYS A 82 -16.45 6.78 4.95
C LYS A 82 -15.21 5.88 5.02
N VAL A 83 -15.00 5.20 6.14
CA VAL A 83 -13.81 4.36 6.33
C VAL A 83 -13.92 3.07 5.52
N ALA A 84 -15.12 2.51 5.39
CA ALA A 84 -15.35 1.36 4.53
C ALA A 84 -14.98 1.65 3.08
N ASN A 85 -15.36 2.82 2.54
CA ASN A 85 -15.00 3.26 1.20
C ASN A 85 -13.48 3.33 0.99
N GLU A 86 -12.73 3.87 1.97
CA GLU A 86 -11.26 3.92 1.89
C GLU A 86 -10.63 2.53 1.88
N ILE A 87 -11.13 1.62 2.72
CA ILE A 87 -10.65 0.24 2.78
C ILE A 87 -10.95 -0.49 1.46
N ILE A 88 -12.12 -0.29 0.86
CA ILE A 88 -12.46 -0.89 -0.44
C ILE A 88 -11.61 -0.28 -1.57
N ALA A 89 -11.45 1.04 -1.61
CA ALA A 89 -10.58 1.71 -2.59
C ALA A 89 -9.14 1.17 -2.52
N SER A 90 -8.64 0.89 -1.31
CA SER A 90 -7.35 0.25 -1.09
C SER A 90 -7.26 -1.16 -1.66
N ARG A 91 -8.34 -1.96 -1.61
CA ARG A 91 -8.34 -3.34 -2.15
C ARG A 91 -8.40 -3.37 -3.66
N GLU A 92 -9.11 -2.41 -4.23
CA GLU A 92 -9.33 -2.31 -5.68
C GLU A 92 -8.19 -1.60 -6.39
N GLY A 93 -7.13 -1.19 -5.67
CA GLY A 93 -5.99 -0.46 -6.24
C GLY A 93 -6.35 0.95 -6.72
N LYS A 94 -7.42 1.55 -6.19
CA LYS A 94 -7.89 2.90 -6.56
C LYS A 94 -7.17 4.02 -5.79
N MET A 95 -6.33 3.68 -4.82
CA MET A 95 -5.56 4.64 -4.03
C MET A 95 -4.43 5.26 -4.87
N LYS A 96 -4.21 6.56 -4.70
CA LYS A 96 -3.05 7.24 -5.27
C LYS A 96 -1.83 6.94 -4.41
N ILE A 97 -0.78 6.39 -5.01
CA ILE A 97 0.46 6.02 -4.31
C ILE A 97 1.54 7.06 -4.63
N HIS A 98 2.05 7.70 -3.59
CA HIS A 98 3.25 8.52 -3.65
C HIS A 98 4.43 7.67 -3.18
N ALA A 99 5.37 7.39 -4.09
CA ALA A 99 6.53 6.57 -3.80
C ALA A 99 7.39 7.20 -2.69
N GLY A 100 7.91 6.34 -1.81
CA GLY A 100 8.92 6.71 -0.81
C GLY A 100 10.33 6.69 -1.40
N GLY A 101 11.30 7.15 -0.62
CA GLY A 101 12.70 7.21 -1.01
C GLY A 101 13.56 7.88 0.05
N GLY A 102 14.88 7.63 0.02
CA GLY A 102 15.82 8.35 0.91
C GLY A 102 15.63 8.09 2.41
N GLY A 103 15.02 6.95 2.79
CA GLY A 103 14.71 6.62 4.19
C GLY A 103 13.34 7.09 4.67
N VAL A 104 12.51 7.65 3.79
CA VAL A 104 11.13 8.07 4.09
C VAL A 104 10.14 7.13 3.40
N TYR A 105 9.14 6.66 4.16
CA TYR A 105 8.05 5.85 3.62
C TYR A 105 7.22 6.61 2.58
N GLY A 106 6.69 5.87 1.62
CA GLY A 106 5.67 6.39 0.71
C GLY A 106 4.37 6.71 1.43
N LYS A 107 3.45 7.39 0.73
CA LYS A 107 2.13 7.74 1.25
C LYS A 107 1.06 7.31 0.27
N VAL A 108 -0.09 6.91 0.81
CA VAL A 108 -1.30 6.70 0.02
C VAL A 108 -2.28 7.82 0.28
N THR A 109 -2.95 8.28 -0.77
CA THR A 109 -4.01 9.28 -0.70
C THR A 109 -5.25 8.79 -1.44
N VAL A 110 -6.40 9.32 -1.06
CA VAL A 110 -7.68 8.99 -1.70
C VAL A 110 -7.65 9.51 -3.15
N GLY A 111 -8.16 8.69 -4.07
CA GLY A 111 -8.27 8.99 -5.50
C GLY A 111 -9.14 10.20 -5.79
#